data_AF-A0A930T8V7-F1
#
_entry.id   AF-A0A930T8V7-F1
#
_cell.length_a   1.000
_cell.length_b   1.000
_cell.length_c   1.000
_cell.angle_alpha   90.00
_cell.angle_beta   90.00
_cell.angle_gamma   90.00
#
_symmetry.space_group_name_H-M   'P 1'
#
loop_
_entity.id
_entity.type
_entity.pdbx_description
1 polymer ?
#
loop_
_entity_poly.entity_id
_entity_poly.type
_entity_poly.pdbx_seq_one_letter_code
_entity_poly.pdbx_strand_id
1 'polypeptide(L)'
;MEDSKILDWLAGATFEKLFLQGQATQALSQPNAEAELTRIVALSDIEPKSRVLAHELLIQAGHPVNPELAEVYCQTLPATFSHNWWGMPGNYIERLGQTVISFGKVALPCLSHLLDDKRPLGYFGSEEPTFNQMMQYRVCDLAAYFIAVITNISYQDSDNPRVRDEFVQELRGKLSP
;
A
#
# COMPACT_ATOMS: atom_id res chain seq x y z
N MET A 1 -29.73 -3.88 -5.98
CA MET A 1 -28.33 -3.87 -6.47
C MET A 1 -28.14 -5.20 -7.15
N GLU A 2 -27.73 -5.23 -8.41
CA GLU A 2 -27.24 -6.48 -8.99
C GLU A 2 -26.00 -6.92 -8.20
N ASP A 3 -26.01 -8.17 -7.73
CA ASP A 3 -24.87 -8.82 -7.10
C ASP A 3 -23.69 -8.78 -8.07
N SER A 4 -22.69 -7.93 -7.80
CA SER A 4 -21.49 -7.88 -8.62
C SER A 4 -20.65 -9.10 -8.28
N LYS A 5 -20.64 -10.08 -9.18
CA LYS A 5 -19.82 -11.29 -9.07
C LYS A 5 -18.33 -10.95 -8.90
N ILE A 6 -17.88 -9.83 -9.47
CA ILE A 6 -16.50 -9.35 -9.32
C ILE A 6 -16.26 -8.84 -7.89
N LEU A 7 -17.20 -8.12 -7.28
CA LEU A 7 -17.07 -7.67 -5.90
C LEU A 7 -17.00 -8.84 -4.91
N ASP A 8 -17.90 -9.83 -5.04
CA ASP A 8 -17.89 -11.02 -4.18
C ASP A 8 -16.59 -11.81 -4.32
N TRP A 9 -16.09 -11.91 -5.54
CA TRP A 9 -14.81 -12.54 -5.82
C TRP A 9 -13.64 -11.76 -5.22
N LEU A 10 -13.61 -10.44 -5.34
CA LEU A 10 -12.58 -9.58 -4.76
C LEU A 10 -12.56 -9.65 -3.23
N ALA A 11 -13.73 -9.72 -2.59
CA ALA A 11 -13.82 -9.86 -1.14
C ALA A 11 -13.07 -11.11 -0.64
N GLY A 12 -13.22 -12.23 -1.35
CA GLY A 12 -12.52 -13.49 -1.09
C GLY A 12 -11.11 -13.61 -1.67
N ALA A 13 -10.68 -12.67 -2.53
CA ALA A 13 -9.39 -12.71 -3.20
C ALA A 13 -8.23 -12.32 -2.27
N THR A 14 -7.03 -12.73 -2.63
CA THR A 14 -5.78 -12.28 -2.02
C THR A 14 -4.87 -11.71 -3.09
N PHE A 15 -3.96 -10.82 -2.69
CA PHE A 15 -3.03 -10.18 -3.63
C PHE A 15 -2.18 -11.22 -4.37
N GLU A 16 -1.74 -12.26 -3.66
CA GLU A 16 -0.97 -13.39 -4.20
C GLU A 16 -1.74 -14.12 -5.31
N LYS A 17 -3.03 -14.43 -5.07
CA LYS A 17 -3.86 -15.12 -6.06
C LYS A 17 -4.03 -14.29 -7.32
N LEU A 18 -4.23 -12.98 -7.16
CA LEU A 18 -4.41 -12.05 -8.26
C LEU A 18 -3.15 -11.92 -9.11
N PHE A 19 -2.03 -11.59 -8.47
CA PHE A 19 -0.86 -11.10 -9.18
C PHE A 19 0.27 -12.12 -9.33
N LEU A 20 0.32 -13.18 -8.49
CA LEU A 20 1.29 -14.27 -8.66
C LEU A 20 0.71 -15.50 -9.35
N GLN A 21 -0.59 -15.79 -9.14
CA GLN A 21 -1.24 -16.97 -9.73
C GLN A 21 -2.01 -16.67 -11.02
N GLY A 22 -1.87 -15.45 -11.57
CA GLY A 22 -2.44 -15.07 -12.86
C GLY A 22 -3.95 -14.82 -12.88
N GLN A 23 -4.62 -14.79 -11.71
CA GLN A 23 -6.07 -14.56 -11.66
C GLN A 23 -6.47 -13.13 -12.07
N ALA A 24 -5.54 -12.17 -12.02
CA ALA A 24 -5.77 -10.82 -12.52
C ALA A 24 -6.13 -10.81 -14.02
N THR A 25 -5.38 -11.55 -14.85
CA THR A 25 -5.66 -11.66 -16.28
C THR A 25 -7.00 -12.34 -16.53
N GLN A 26 -7.32 -13.37 -15.74
CA GLN A 26 -8.62 -14.05 -15.83
C GLN A 26 -9.78 -13.10 -15.47
N ALA A 27 -9.63 -12.30 -14.41
CA ALA A 27 -10.66 -11.34 -14.01
C ALA A 27 -10.88 -10.25 -15.06
N LEU A 28 -9.80 -9.70 -15.61
CA LEU A 28 -9.85 -8.69 -16.66
C LEU A 28 -10.43 -9.22 -17.99
N SER A 29 -10.38 -10.53 -18.22
CA SER A 29 -10.98 -11.15 -19.42
C SER A 29 -12.51 -11.27 -19.37
N GLN A 30 -13.14 -11.03 -18.22
CA GLN A 30 -14.60 -11.12 -18.11
C GLN A 30 -15.29 -9.94 -18.83
N PRO A 31 -16.48 -10.17 -19.43
CA PRO A 31 -17.27 -9.08 -19.98
C PRO A 31 -17.56 -8.01 -18.92
N ASN A 32 -17.39 -6.73 -19.29
CA ASN A 32 -17.61 -5.56 -18.42
C ASN A 32 -16.72 -5.47 -17.17
N ALA A 33 -15.64 -6.25 -17.08
CA ALA A 33 -14.77 -6.27 -15.90
C ALA A 33 -14.27 -4.86 -15.51
N GLU A 34 -13.72 -4.10 -16.45
CA GLU A 34 -13.21 -2.76 -16.17
C GLU A 34 -14.30 -1.80 -15.67
N ALA A 35 -15.50 -1.84 -16.25
CA ALA A 35 -16.61 -1.00 -15.82
C ALA A 35 -17.07 -1.34 -14.38
N GLU A 36 -17.12 -2.62 -14.03
CA GLU A 36 -17.41 -3.04 -12.66
C GLU A 36 -16.30 -2.63 -11.68
N LEU A 37 -15.03 -2.81 -12.05
CA LEU A 37 -13.89 -2.41 -11.23
C LEU A 37 -13.87 -0.90 -10.99
N THR A 38 -14.15 -0.09 -12.02
CA THR A 38 -14.28 1.37 -11.88
C THR A 38 -15.40 1.73 -10.90
N ARG A 39 -16.55 1.03 -10.97
CA ARG A 39 -17.64 1.23 -10.02
C ARG A 39 -17.21 0.89 -8.60
N ILE A 40 -16.52 -0.23 -8.38
CA ILE A 40 -16.04 -0.66 -7.07
C ILE A 40 -15.09 0.38 -6.47
N VAL A 41 -14.16 0.91 -7.26
CA VAL A 41 -13.23 1.96 -6.84
C VAL A 41 -13.96 3.23 -6.37
N ALA A 42 -15.02 3.63 -7.09
CA ALA A 42 -15.77 4.86 -6.82
C ALA A 42 -16.69 4.78 -5.59
N LEU A 43 -17.10 3.58 -5.18
CA LEU A 43 -18.04 3.36 -4.08
C LEU A 43 -17.33 3.37 -2.72
N SER A 44 -17.64 4.36 -1.88
CA SER A 44 -17.00 4.54 -0.57
C SER A 44 -17.47 3.58 0.52
N ASP A 45 -18.59 2.90 0.31
CA ASP A 45 -19.17 1.89 1.19
C ASP A 45 -18.55 0.50 1.01
N ILE A 46 -17.73 0.31 -0.03
CA ILE A 46 -16.98 -0.92 -0.24
C ILE A 46 -15.73 -0.97 0.65
N GLU A 47 -15.43 -2.15 1.18
CA GLU A 47 -14.24 -2.36 2.01
C GLU A 47 -12.94 -1.90 1.32
N PRO A 48 -12.03 -1.23 2.06
CA PRO A 48 -10.78 -0.71 1.50
C PRO A 48 -9.96 -1.75 0.75
N LYS A 49 -9.90 -3.00 1.25
CA LYS A 49 -9.22 -4.12 0.59
C LYS A 49 -9.70 -4.32 -0.85
N SER A 50 -11.01 -4.45 -1.04
CA SER A 50 -11.61 -4.70 -2.37
C SER A 50 -11.39 -3.53 -3.31
N ARG A 51 -11.40 -2.29 -2.79
CA ARG A 51 -11.12 -1.08 -3.57
C ARG A 51 -9.66 -1.01 -4.03
N VAL A 52 -8.70 -1.36 -3.16
CA VAL A 52 -7.28 -1.46 -3.53
C VAL A 52 -7.08 -2.53 -4.61
N LEU A 53 -7.63 -3.73 -4.41
CA LEU A 53 -7.50 -4.81 -5.39
C LEU A 53 -8.11 -4.45 -6.74
N ALA A 54 -9.28 -3.80 -6.73
CA ALA A 54 -9.92 -3.34 -7.95
C ALA A 54 -9.07 -2.28 -8.67
N HIS A 55 -8.47 -1.36 -7.92
CA HIS A 55 -7.60 -0.33 -8.49
C HIS A 55 -6.32 -0.91 -9.09
N GLU A 56 -5.67 -1.86 -8.41
CA GLU A 56 -4.49 -2.55 -8.92
C GLU A 56 -4.76 -3.36 -10.19
N LEU A 57 -5.97 -3.90 -10.35
CA LEU A 57 -6.42 -4.55 -11.58
C LEU A 57 -6.62 -3.54 -12.72
N LEU A 58 -7.21 -2.39 -12.44
CA LEU A 58 -7.34 -1.30 -13.43
C LEU A 58 -5.97 -0.79 -13.87
N ILE A 59 -5.03 -0.59 -12.94
CA ILE A 59 -3.65 -0.21 -13.26
C ILE A 59 -3.00 -1.28 -14.16
N GLN A 60 -3.22 -2.56 -13.88
CA GLN A 60 -2.73 -3.66 -14.73
C GLN A 60 -3.34 -3.65 -16.14
N ALA A 61 -4.59 -3.23 -16.26
CA ALA A 61 -5.26 -3.04 -17.55
C ALA A 61 -4.80 -1.77 -18.30
N GLY A 62 -3.89 -0.99 -17.72
CA GLY A 62 -3.33 0.22 -18.34
C GLY A 62 -4.05 1.51 -17.96
N HIS A 63 -4.97 1.48 -16.99
CA HIS A 63 -5.58 2.71 -16.46
C HIS A 63 -4.57 3.50 -15.61
N PRO A 64 -4.68 4.83 -15.59
CA PRO A 64 -3.84 5.64 -14.72
C PRO A 64 -4.16 5.38 -13.25
N VAL A 65 -3.17 5.65 -12.40
CA VAL A 65 -3.35 5.70 -10.95
C VAL A 65 -4.37 6.81 -10.61
N ASN A 66 -5.33 6.51 -9.72
CA ASN A 66 -6.31 7.46 -9.22
C ASN A 66 -5.86 8.03 -7.86
N PRO A 67 -5.40 9.28 -7.76
CA PRO A 67 -4.92 9.87 -6.50
C PRO A 67 -5.95 9.94 -5.38
N GLU A 68 -7.25 9.91 -5.70
CA GLU A 68 -8.33 9.93 -4.70
C GLU A 68 -8.34 8.68 -3.81
N LEU A 69 -7.67 7.60 -4.24
CA LEU A 69 -7.55 6.37 -3.46
C LEU A 69 -6.37 6.37 -2.47
N ALA A 70 -5.59 7.44 -2.36
CA ALA A 70 -4.44 7.49 -1.45
C ALA A 70 -4.80 7.10 -0.01
N GLU A 71 -5.90 7.66 0.51
CA GLU A 71 -6.43 7.35 1.83
C GLU A 71 -6.79 5.86 1.99
N VAL A 72 -7.40 5.27 0.96
CA VAL A 72 -7.81 3.86 0.96
C VAL A 72 -6.59 2.94 1.02
N TYR A 73 -5.51 3.26 0.30
CA TYR A 73 -4.25 2.52 0.40
C TYR A 73 -3.65 2.64 1.79
N CYS A 74 -3.55 3.87 2.33
CA CYS A 74 -3.05 4.14 3.68
C CYS A 74 -3.81 3.33 4.75
N GLN A 75 -5.13 3.18 4.63
CA GLN A 75 -5.95 2.38 5.55
C GLN A 75 -5.60 0.89 5.51
N THR A 76 -5.19 0.36 4.35
CA THR A 76 -4.87 -1.06 4.20
C THR A 76 -3.45 -1.43 4.61
N LEU A 77 -2.54 -0.46 4.58
CA LEU A 77 -1.10 -0.64 4.84
C LEU A 77 -0.79 -1.39 6.14
N PRO A 78 -1.40 -1.09 7.30
CA PRO A 78 -0.92 -1.66 8.56
C PRO A 78 -1.15 -3.16 8.76
N ALA A 79 -2.14 -3.75 8.07
CA ALA A 79 -2.57 -5.11 8.39
C ALA A 79 -3.35 -5.87 7.29
N THR A 80 -3.76 -5.22 6.20
CA THR A 80 -4.68 -5.85 5.23
C THR A 80 -3.95 -6.78 4.25
N PHE A 81 -2.76 -6.36 3.81
CA PHE A 81 -1.94 -7.10 2.88
C PHE A 81 -0.61 -7.46 3.53
N SER A 82 0.05 -8.52 3.05
CA SER A 82 1.42 -8.81 3.43
C SER A 82 2.33 -7.60 3.20
N HIS A 83 3.23 -7.30 4.15
CA HIS A 83 4.13 -6.16 4.03
C HIS A 83 5.14 -6.32 2.88
N ASN A 84 5.37 -7.56 2.40
CA ASN A 84 6.14 -7.81 1.18
C ASN A 84 5.59 -7.03 -0.02
N TRP A 85 4.28 -6.79 -0.11
CA TRP A 85 3.67 -6.10 -1.26
C TRP A 85 3.91 -4.59 -1.27
N TRP A 86 4.28 -4.02 -0.14
CA TRP A 86 4.54 -2.60 0.02
C TRP A 86 6.02 -2.27 -0.18
N GLY A 87 6.89 -3.19 0.22
CA GLY A 87 8.34 -3.05 0.17
C GLY A 87 8.96 -3.04 1.55
N MET A 88 10.24 -2.72 1.60
CA MET A 88 11.03 -2.69 2.83
C MET A 88 11.69 -1.32 3.00
N PRO A 89 11.51 -0.66 4.16
CA PRO A 89 12.07 0.68 4.39
C PRO A 89 13.56 0.72 4.07
N GLY A 90 14.00 1.75 3.33
CA GLY A 90 15.42 1.94 2.98
C GLY A 90 16.00 0.96 1.94
N ASN A 91 15.27 -0.10 1.57
CA ASN A 91 15.81 -1.19 0.77
C ASN A 91 15.16 -1.26 -0.62
N TYR A 92 13.85 -1.50 -0.69
CA TYR A 92 13.13 -1.65 -1.95
C TYR A 92 11.66 -1.28 -1.83
N ILE A 93 11.02 -0.98 -2.97
CA ILE A 93 9.60 -0.64 -3.06
C ILE A 93 8.92 -1.66 -3.96
N GLU A 94 7.88 -2.29 -3.45
CA GLU A 94 7.06 -3.27 -4.18
C GLU A 94 5.78 -2.65 -4.71
N ARG A 95 5.00 -3.44 -5.45
CA ARG A 95 3.85 -2.98 -6.24
C ARG A 95 2.92 -2.01 -5.50
N LEU A 96 2.43 -2.34 -4.30
CA LEU A 96 1.55 -1.44 -3.55
C LEU A 96 2.27 -0.17 -3.10
N GLY A 97 3.56 -0.28 -2.75
CA GLY A 97 4.39 0.89 -2.42
C GLY A 97 4.62 1.81 -3.60
N GLN A 98 4.81 1.25 -4.80
CA GLN A 98 4.94 2.02 -6.04
C GLN A 98 3.66 2.81 -6.31
N THR A 99 2.49 2.19 -6.14
CA THR A 99 1.20 2.87 -6.26
C THR A 99 1.07 4.00 -5.24
N VAL A 100 1.40 3.75 -3.96
CA VAL A 100 1.38 4.80 -2.92
C VAL A 100 2.27 5.99 -3.26
N ILE A 101 3.50 5.73 -3.70
CA ILE A 101 4.45 6.78 -4.07
C ILE A 101 3.95 7.56 -5.30
N SER A 102 3.31 6.88 -6.26
CA SER A 102 2.78 7.51 -7.46
C SER A 102 1.61 8.48 -7.21
N PHE A 103 0.91 8.37 -6.07
CA PHE A 103 -0.04 9.40 -5.62
C PHE A 103 0.65 10.73 -5.29
N GLY A 104 1.96 10.71 -5.05
CA GLY A 104 2.76 11.89 -4.75
C GLY A 104 2.26 12.61 -3.50
N LYS A 105 2.20 13.95 -3.56
CA LYS A 105 1.84 14.79 -2.42
C LYS A 105 0.44 14.51 -1.84
N VAL A 106 -0.46 13.93 -2.63
CA VAL A 106 -1.82 13.58 -2.20
C VAL A 106 -1.83 12.51 -1.10
N ALA A 107 -0.81 11.64 -1.04
CA ALA A 107 -0.70 10.62 0.01
C ALA A 107 -0.10 11.15 1.33
N LEU A 108 0.50 12.35 1.34
CA LEU A 108 1.19 12.85 2.53
C LEU A 108 0.29 13.00 3.77
N PRO A 109 -0.96 13.49 3.68
CA PRO A 109 -1.83 13.58 4.85
C PRO A 109 -2.09 12.21 5.49
N CYS A 110 -2.44 11.19 4.69
CA CYS A 110 -2.75 9.86 5.20
C CYS A 110 -1.50 9.13 5.71
N LEU A 111 -0.37 9.27 5.03
CA LEU A 111 0.91 8.71 5.48
C LEU A 111 1.39 9.37 6.79
N SER A 112 1.14 10.67 6.96
CA SER A 112 1.48 11.38 8.20
C SER A 112 0.77 10.78 9.41
N HIS A 113 -0.50 10.37 9.27
CA HIS A 113 -1.24 9.69 10.34
C HIS A 113 -0.64 8.33 10.73
N LEU A 114 0.02 7.65 9.80
CA LEU A 114 0.68 6.37 10.06
C LEU A 114 2.04 6.52 10.76
N LEU A 115 2.58 7.74 10.88
CA LEU A 115 3.86 7.96 11.56
C LEU A 115 3.79 7.63 13.06
N ASP A 116 2.61 7.62 13.67
CA ASP A 116 2.39 7.22 15.07
C ASP A 116 2.20 5.71 15.25
N ASP A 117 2.07 4.97 14.16
CA ASP A 117 1.77 3.55 14.21
C ASP A 117 3.03 2.70 14.45
N LYS A 118 3.17 2.20 15.68
CA LYS A 118 4.32 1.39 16.11
C LYS A 118 4.11 -0.11 15.93
N ARG A 119 3.03 -0.56 15.27
CA ARG A 119 2.83 -1.99 14.97
C ARG A 119 4.00 -2.52 14.13
N PRO A 120 4.51 -3.72 14.42
CA PRO A 120 5.61 -4.31 13.66
C PRO A 120 5.15 -4.67 12.24
N LEU A 121 6.05 -4.54 11.27
CA LEU A 121 5.81 -5.06 9.92
C LEU A 121 5.92 -6.58 9.93
N GLY A 122 4.95 -7.24 9.30
CA GLY A 122 4.91 -8.68 9.09
C GLY A 122 5.33 -9.04 7.66
N TYR A 123 6.57 -9.51 7.51
CA TYR A 123 7.10 -10.06 6.26
C TYR A 123 7.06 -11.60 6.28
N PHE A 124 6.95 -12.18 5.09
CA PHE A 124 7.05 -13.63 4.84
C PHE A 124 8.19 -13.91 3.87
N GLY A 125 8.70 -15.14 3.86
CA GLY A 125 9.86 -15.53 3.05
C GLY A 125 11.01 -16.05 3.91
N SER A 126 12.21 -16.15 3.34
CA SER A 126 13.41 -16.59 4.04
C SER A 126 14.30 -15.42 4.48
N GLU A 127 14.43 -14.39 3.65
CA GLU A 127 15.38 -13.29 3.86
C GLU A 127 14.72 -12.12 4.59
N GLU A 128 13.54 -11.71 4.13
CA GLU A 128 12.84 -10.54 4.66
C GLU A 128 12.48 -10.66 6.14
N PRO A 129 11.96 -11.82 6.63
CA PRO A 129 11.71 -11.96 8.06
C PRO A 129 12.99 -11.91 8.90
N THR A 130 14.09 -12.48 8.40
CA THR A 130 15.39 -12.47 9.07
C THR A 130 15.92 -11.04 9.19
N PHE A 131 15.86 -10.27 8.11
CA PHE A 131 16.28 -8.87 8.12
C PHE A 131 15.37 -8.02 9.02
N ASN A 132 14.06 -8.23 8.97
CA ASN A 132 13.11 -7.52 9.83
C ASN A 132 13.25 -7.89 11.31
N GLN A 133 13.71 -9.09 11.65
CA GLN A 133 14.07 -9.43 13.04
C GLN A 133 15.24 -8.59 13.56
N MET A 134 16.20 -8.26 12.69
CA MET A 134 17.32 -7.38 13.04
C MET A 134 16.88 -5.91 13.12
N MET A 135 16.17 -5.42 12.11
CA MET A 135 15.80 -4.00 11.99
C MET A 135 14.60 -3.61 12.86
N GLN A 136 13.70 -4.56 13.13
CA GLN A 136 12.44 -4.35 13.85
C GLN A 136 11.61 -3.22 13.22
N TYR A 137 11.38 -3.28 11.90
CA TYR A 137 10.61 -2.24 11.23
C TYR A 137 9.15 -2.22 11.69
N ARG A 138 8.59 -1.02 11.70
CA ARG A 138 7.22 -0.73 12.10
C ARG A 138 6.47 -0.03 10.98
N VAL A 139 5.15 0.03 11.09
CA VAL A 139 4.28 0.77 10.17
C VAL A 139 4.75 2.22 9.96
N CYS A 140 5.12 2.91 11.04
CA CYS A 140 5.67 4.26 10.96
C CYS A 140 6.97 4.36 10.16
N ASP A 141 7.82 3.32 10.18
CA ASP A 141 9.10 3.30 9.48
C ASP A 141 8.85 3.19 7.97
N LEU A 142 7.86 2.38 7.55
CA LEU A 142 7.43 2.25 6.16
C LEU A 142 6.72 3.51 5.65
N ALA A 143 5.84 4.10 6.46
CA ALA A 143 5.19 5.36 6.12
C ALA A 143 6.22 6.50 5.96
N ALA A 144 7.20 6.58 6.87
CA ALA A 144 8.31 7.54 6.79
C ALA A 144 9.16 7.33 5.53
N TYR A 145 9.40 6.08 5.13
CA TYR A 145 10.10 5.77 3.89
C TYR A 145 9.34 6.27 2.66
N PHE A 146 8.03 6.02 2.57
CA PHE A 146 7.21 6.52 1.46
C PHE A 146 7.16 8.05 1.42
N ILE A 147 7.01 8.71 2.57
CA ILE A 147 7.09 10.18 2.67
C ILE A 147 8.44 10.68 2.17
N ALA A 148 9.54 10.06 2.61
CA ALA A 148 10.90 10.44 2.23
C ALA A 148 11.07 10.35 0.70
N VAL A 149 10.60 9.28 0.08
CA VAL A 149 10.64 9.10 -1.38
C VAL A 149 9.78 10.15 -2.10
N ILE A 150 8.53 10.35 -1.67
CA ILE A 150 7.61 11.34 -2.26
C ILE A 150 8.16 12.77 -2.17
N THR A 151 8.82 13.11 -1.07
CA THR A 151 9.36 14.45 -0.79
C THR A 151 10.82 14.62 -1.22
N ASN A 152 11.44 13.58 -1.78
CA ASN A 152 12.85 13.55 -2.15
C ASN A 152 13.80 13.90 -0.97
N ILE A 153 13.46 13.41 0.22
CA ILE A 153 14.29 13.46 1.42
C ILE A 153 15.02 12.11 1.55
N SER A 154 16.30 12.13 1.94
CA SER A 154 17.03 10.89 2.20
C SER A 154 16.46 10.19 3.43
N TYR A 155 16.04 8.94 3.26
CA TYR A 155 15.53 8.11 4.35
C TYR A 155 16.67 7.66 5.26
N GLN A 156 16.48 7.79 6.57
CA GLN A 156 17.46 7.35 7.56
C GLN A 156 17.20 5.89 7.96
N ASP A 157 17.76 4.96 7.19
CA ASP A 157 17.70 3.54 7.50
C ASP A 157 18.81 3.18 8.51
N SER A 158 18.42 2.92 9.75
CA SER A 158 19.32 2.52 10.84
C SER A 158 18.73 1.32 11.54
N ASP A 159 19.57 0.39 11.99
CA ASP A 159 19.19 -0.74 12.83
C ASP A 159 18.67 -0.32 14.21
N ASN A 160 19.04 0.88 14.68
CA ASN A 160 18.57 1.47 15.92
C ASN A 160 17.21 2.16 15.75
N PRO A 161 16.12 1.64 16.37
CA PRO A 161 14.79 2.24 16.25
C PRO A 161 14.72 3.70 16.73
N ARG A 162 15.58 4.11 17.67
CA ARG A 162 15.60 5.49 18.18
C ARG A 162 16.02 6.49 17.11
N VAL A 163 17.00 6.12 16.28
CA VAL A 163 17.47 6.97 15.16
C VAL A 163 16.34 7.15 14.14
N ARG A 164 15.61 6.08 13.83
CA ARG A 164 14.42 6.15 12.96
C ARG A 164 13.30 6.97 13.59
N ASP A 165 13.10 6.88 14.91
CA ASP A 165 12.10 7.69 15.63
C ASP A 165 12.44 9.19 15.57
N GLU A 166 13.71 9.57 15.69
CA GLU A 166 14.18 10.95 15.51
C GLU A 166 13.87 11.45 14.09
N PHE A 167 14.18 10.65 13.06
CA PHE A 167 13.83 10.96 11.68
C PHE A 167 12.32 11.10 11.46
N VAL A 168 11.50 10.22 12.05
CA VAL A 168 10.04 10.30 12.01
C VAL A 168 9.53 11.61 12.61
N GLN A 169 10.11 12.06 13.73
CA GLN A 169 9.76 13.35 14.34
C GLN A 169 10.18 14.54 13.46
N GLU A 170 11.37 14.49 12.86
CA GLU A 170 11.82 15.51 11.91
C GLU A 170 10.87 15.63 10.71
N LEU A 171 10.45 14.49 10.14
CA LEU A 171 9.48 14.47 9.05
C LEU A 171 8.15 15.13 9.44
N ARG A 172 7.63 14.86 10.65
CA ARG A 172 6.40 15.51 11.13
C ARG A 172 6.52 17.02 11.18
N GLY A 173 7.66 17.52 11.67
CA GLY A 173 7.94 18.95 11.70
C GLY A 173 7.91 19.60 10.31
N LYS A 174 8.34 18.86 9.27
CA LYS A 174 8.35 19.33 7.88
C LYS A 174 7.00 19.22 7.16
N LEU A 175 6.12 18.33 7.60
CA LEU A 175 4.79 18.11 7.01
C LEU A 175 3.69 18.95 7.67
N SER A 176 3.98 19.53 8.83
CA SER A 176 3.07 20.47 9.49
C SER A 176 3.06 21.80 8.72
N PRO A 177 1.88 22.38 8.39
CA PRO A 177 1.77 23.64 7.66
C PRO A 177 2.29 24.85 8.45
#